data_AF-A0A1H3U8V2-F1
#
_entry.id   AF-A0A1H3U8V2-F1
#
_cell.length_a   1.000
_cell.length_b   1.000
_cell.length_c   1.000
_cell.angle_alpha   90.00
_cell.angle_beta   90.00
_cell.angle_gamma   90.00
#
_symmetry.space_group_name_H-M   'P 1'
#
loop_
_entity.id
_entity.type
_entity.pdbx_description
1 polymer ?
#
loop_
_entity_poly.entity_id
_entity_poly.type
_entity_poly.pdbx_seq_one_letter_code
_entity_poly.pdbx_strand_id
1 'polypeptide(L)'
;MTPLHDLPHLGSGLGYRREIHQPTMEHRDRIDWLEVISEHYLFASVQGRERLAELSAAFPIVPHGIEMSIGTPGEVDEDYLDALAALVEEIDAPYFSDHLCFTRAGGVSLGSLTPLPRSRALAKELGRKAQRIQERVGVPFILENITYHVDLRTELTEAEFIAELCEHCECGLLLDLTNLHTNARNHGYDAAGFLDAIPTERVVQVHLAGGTEAHETLLDSHSSPVPEPVWALFDELLRRAPLKASLIERDQDFPDDFGELLGEVERARSAMRAAAPA
;
A
#
# COMPACT_ATOMS: atom_id res chain seq x y z
N MET A 1 17.91 -4.66 -10.53
CA MET A 1 16.54 -4.60 -10.00
C MET A 1 15.70 -5.64 -10.71
N THR A 2 14.82 -6.35 -10.01
CA THR A 2 13.81 -7.21 -10.65
C THR A 2 12.76 -6.32 -11.33
N PRO A 3 12.46 -6.52 -12.63
CA PRO A 3 11.38 -5.81 -13.30
C PRO A 3 10.01 -6.07 -12.64
N LEU A 4 9.11 -5.08 -12.63
CA LEU A 4 7.79 -5.23 -11.98
C LEU A 4 6.97 -6.41 -12.52
N HIS A 5 7.08 -6.70 -13.82
CA HIS A 5 6.36 -7.83 -14.44
C HIS A 5 6.90 -9.20 -14.00
N ASP A 6 8.16 -9.26 -13.56
CA ASP A 6 8.82 -10.48 -13.05
C ASP A 6 8.58 -10.70 -11.55
N LEU A 7 7.89 -9.77 -10.87
CA LEU A 7 7.51 -9.96 -9.46
C LEU A 7 6.58 -11.18 -9.30
N PRO A 8 6.72 -11.92 -8.18
CA PRO A 8 5.90 -13.08 -7.91
C PRO A 8 4.43 -12.70 -7.77
N HIS A 9 3.53 -13.59 -8.22
CA HIS A 9 2.11 -13.47 -7.92
C HIS A 9 1.88 -13.99 -6.49
N LEU A 10 1.71 -13.07 -5.54
CA LEU A 10 1.48 -13.41 -4.14
C LEU A 10 0.04 -13.86 -3.88
N GLY A 11 -0.92 -13.48 -4.72
CA GLY A 11 -2.34 -13.79 -4.50
C GLY A 11 -2.99 -12.85 -3.51
N SER A 12 -3.88 -13.37 -2.64
CA SER A 12 -4.59 -12.54 -1.66
C SER A 12 -4.08 -12.77 -0.24
N GLY A 13 -3.64 -11.69 0.38
CA GLY A 13 -3.06 -11.64 1.71
C GLY A 13 -3.91 -10.90 2.73
N LEU A 14 -3.33 -10.76 3.92
CA LEU A 14 -3.94 -10.06 5.06
C LEU A 14 -2.93 -9.11 5.72
N GLY A 15 -3.37 -7.91 6.05
CA GLY A 15 -2.58 -6.96 6.84
C GLY A 15 -2.37 -7.50 8.25
N TYR A 16 -1.12 -7.79 8.63
CA TYR A 16 -0.83 -8.38 9.93
C TYR A 16 -0.92 -7.33 11.04
N ARG A 17 -1.69 -7.66 12.09
CA ARG A 17 -1.75 -6.91 13.35
C ARG A 17 -1.56 -7.88 14.52
N ARG A 18 -0.98 -7.42 15.63
CA ARG A 18 -0.61 -8.30 16.76
C ARG A 18 -1.84 -8.91 17.42
N GLU A 19 -2.94 -8.19 17.40
CA GLU A 19 -4.26 -8.49 17.92
C GLU A 19 -4.84 -9.77 17.29
N ILE A 20 -4.54 -10.00 16.00
CA ILE A 20 -5.01 -11.16 15.23
C ILE A 20 -3.91 -12.19 14.97
N HIS A 21 -2.82 -12.16 15.74
CA HIS A 21 -1.69 -13.05 15.54
C HIS A 21 -2.08 -14.54 15.59
N GLN A 22 -2.74 -14.95 16.68
CA GLN A 22 -3.12 -16.35 16.86
C GLN A 22 -4.07 -16.86 15.75
N PRO A 23 -5.20 -16.20 15.43
CA PRO A 23 -6.07 -16.68 14.35
C PRO A 23 -5.39 -16.64 12.97
N THR A 24 -4.49 -15.68 12.72
CA THR A 24 -3.69 -15.65 11.48
C THR A 24 -2.83 -16.91 11.33
N MET A 25 -2.15 -17.32 12.40
CA MET A 25 -1.31 -18.53 12.39
C MET A 25 -2.15 -19.83 12.30
N GLU A 26 -3.30 -19.87 12.98
CA GLU A 26 -4.24 -21.01 12.94
C GLU A 26 -4.84 -21.24 11.55
N HIS A 27 -5.01 -20.18 10.76
CA HIS A 27 -5.61 -20.20 9.42
C HIS A 27 -4.62 -19.92 8.28
N ARG A 28 -3.34 -20.20 8.49
CA ARG A 28 -2.27 -19.94 7.50
C ARG A 28 -2.48 -20.59 6.13
N ASP A 29 -3.28 -21.65 6.05
CA ASP A 29 -3.63 -22.33 4.80
C ASP A 29 -4.64 -21.55 3.95
N ARG A 30 -5.23 -20.49 4.49
CA ARG A 30 -6.25 -19.64 3.85
C ARG A 30 -5.77 -18.22 3.53
N ILE A 31 -4.51 -17.90 3.80
CA ILE A 31 -3.90 -16.59 3.58
C ILE A 31 -2.64 -16.81 2.73
N ASP A 32 -2.52 -16.12 1.59
CA ASP A 32 -1.42 -16.42 0.65
C ASP A 32 -0.11 -15.71 1.05
N TRP A 33 -0.20 -14.53 1.68
CA TRP A 33 0.94 -13.71 2.13
C TRP A 33 0.50 -12.72 3.22
N LEU A 34 1.47 -12.13 3.93
CA LEU A 34 1.22 -11.10 4.94
C LEU A 34 1.92 -9.79 4.61
N GLU A 35 1.21 -8.69 4.88
CA GLU A 35 1.85 -7.38 4.97
C GLU A 35 2.17 -7.04 6.42
N VAL A 36 3.34 -6.47 6.66
CA VAL A 36 3.74 -5.96 7.98
C VAL A 36 4.13 -4.50 7.91
N ILE A 37 3.83 -3.74 8.97
CA ILE A 37 4.31 -2.36 9.11
C ILE A 37 5.80 -2.39 9.40
N SER A 38 6.60 -1.85 8.47
CA SER A 38 8.07 -1.90 8.50
C SER A 38 8.63 -1.36 9.82
N GLU A 39 8.12 -0.21 10.27
CA GLU A 39 8.57 0.52 11.46
C GLU A 39 8.45 -0.30 12.75
N HIS A 40 7.55 -1.29 12.80
CA HIS A 40 7.46 -2.21 13.94
C HIS A 40 8.67 -3.16 14.05
N TYR A 41 9.44 -3.29 12.96
CA TYR A 41 10.51 -4.29 12.82
C TYR A 41 11.89 -3.70 12.52
N LEU A 42 12.00 -2.46 12.01
CA LEU A 42 13.29 -1.79 11.74
C LEU A 42 14.21 -1.75 12.97
N PHE A 43 13.64 -1.47 14.14
CA PHE A 43 14.36 -1.41 15.42
C PHE A 43 13.67 -2.28 16.49
N ALA A 44 13.19 -3.45 16.07
CA ALA A 44 12.38 -4.32 16.93
C ALA A 44 13.12 -4.82 18.18
N SER A 45 12.36 -5.00 19.26
CA SER A 45 12.81 -5.77 20.42
C SER A 45 13.06 -7.23 20.05
N VAL A 46 13.71 -7.99 20.94
CA VAL A 46 13.89 -9.45 20.78
C VAL A 46 12.56 -10.15 20.46
N GLN A 47 11.47 -9.80 21.17
CA GLN A 47 10.16 -10.40 20.89
C GLN A 47 9.59 -9.98 19.53
N GLY A 48 9.94 -8.80 19.01
CA GLY A 48 9.56 -8.37 17.67
C GLY A 48 10.27 -9.21 16.61
N ARG A 49 11.57 -9.47 16.80
CA ARG A 49 12.38 -10.31 15.92
C ARG A 49 11.95 -11.77 15.94
N GLU A 50 11.68 -12.34 17.11
CA GLU A 50 11.15 -13.71 17.25
C GLU A 50 9.82 -13.88 16.51
N ARG A 51 8.92 -12.89 16.63
CA ARG A 51 7.66 -12.88 15.90
C ARG A 51 7.86 -12.76 14.40
N LEU A 52 8.77 -11.89 13.94
CA LEU A 52 9.06 -11.75 12.51
C LEU A 52 9.57 -13.08 11.95
N ALA A 53 10.50 -13.74 12.66
CA ALA A 53 11.02 -15.04 12.26
C ALA A 53 9.93 -16.13 12.20
N GLU A 54 8.98 -16.13 13.15
CA GLU A 54 7.83 -17.03 13.14
C GLU A 54 6.92 -16.78 11.92
N LEU A 55 6.60 -15.51 11.63
CA LEU A 55 5.78 -15.14 10.48
C LEU A 55 6.48 -15.48 9.17
N SER A 56 7.76 -15.12 9.00
CA SER A 56 8.54 -15.39 7.79
C SER A 56 8.73 -16.88 7.53
N ALA A 57 8.69 -17.71 8.58
CA ALA A 57 8.72 -19.16 8.43
C ALA A 57 7.38 -19.74 7.92
N ALA A 58 6.29 -18.99 8.04
CA ALA A 58 4.94 -19.42 7.70
C ALA A 58 4.39 -18.78 6.41
N PHE A 59 4.83 -17.56 6.07
CA PHE A 59 4.28 -16.76 4.98
C PHE A 59 5.38 -16.02 4.21
N PRO A 60 5.19 -15.77 2.90
CA PRO A 60 5.80 -14.63 2.24
C PRO A 60 5.38 -13.33 2.95
N ILE A 61 6.33 -12.42 3.17
CA ILE A 61 6.08 -11.13 3.82
C ILE A 61 6.47 -9.98 2.89
N VAL A 62 5.62 -8.97 2.84
CA VAL A 62 5.94 -7.67 2.24
C VAL A 62 5.89 -6.59 3.32
N PRO A 63 6.95 -5.78 3.47
CA PRO A 63 6.96 -4.65 4.39
C PRO A 63 6.30 -3.42 3.74
N HIS A 64 5.40 -2.78 4.48
CA HIS A 64 4.76 -1.52 4.14
C HIS A 64 5.17 -0.45 5.16
N GLY A 65 5.68 0.68 4.69
CA GLY A 65 6.20 1.77 5.50
C GLY A 65 5.18 2.88 5.73
N ILE A 66 5.21 3.46 6.93
CA ILE A 66 4.31 4.55 7.33
C ILE A 66 5.06 5.85 7.69
N GLU A 67 6.40 5.83 7.73
CA GLU A 67 7.20 6.97 8.21
C GLU A 67 8.20 7.54 7.20
N MET A 68 8.44 6.92 6.04
CA MET A 68 9.49 7.37 5.12
C MET A 68 9.30 8.81 4.65
N SER A 69 8.04 9.23 4.46
CA SER A 69 7.69 10.62 4.17
C SER A 69 8.40 11.17 2.94
N ILE A 70 8.35 10.42 1.83
CA ILE A 70 9.09 10.73 0.60
C ILE A 70 8.85 12.16 0.09
N GLY A 71 7.66 12.70 0.31
CA GLY A 71 7.27 14.06 -0.07
C GLY A 71 7.87 15.18 0.78
N THR A 72 8.50 14.87 1.91
CA THR A 72 9.21 15.89 2.71
C THR A 72 10.47 16.35 1.95
N PRO A 73 10.69 17.68 1.84
CA PRO A 73 11.87 18.22 1.19
C PRO A 73 13.18 17.71 1.81
N GLY A 74 14.15 17.38 0.96
CA GLY A 74 15.43 16.78 1.36
C GLY A 74 15.50 15.28 1.07
N GLU A 75 16.64 14.66 1.40
CA GLU A 75 16.81 13.21 1.27
C GLU A 75 16.11 12.48 2.43
N VAL A 76 15.82 11.19 2.23
CA VAL A 76 15.37 10.30 3.33
C VAL A 76 16.57 10.00 4.22
N ASP A 77 16.30 9.76 5.51
CA ASP A 77 17.30 9.35 6.49
C ASP A 77 18.04 8.08 6.03
N GLU A 78 19.37 8.13 5.94
CA GLU A 78 20.18 7.00 5.48
C GLU A 78 20.15 5.82 6.46
N ASP A 79 20.09 6.07 7.78
CA ASP A 79 20.02 5.01 8.79
C ASP A 79 18.67 4.27 8.70
N TYR A 80 17.59 4.99 8.36
CA TYR A 80 16.29 4.39 8.08
C TYR A 80 16.33 3.49 6.84
N LEU A 81 16.94 3.96 5.74
CA LEU A 81 17.05 3.18 4.51
C LEU A 81 17.91 1.93 4.70
N ASP A 82 18.97 2.02 5.51
CA ASP A 82 19.84 0.88 5.82
C ASP A 82 19.12 -0.15 6.71
N ALA A 83 18.34 0.29 7.69
CA ALA A 83 17.50 -0.59 8.48
C ALA A 83 16.43 -1.28 7.62
N LEU A 84 15.82 -0.55 6.67
CA LEU A 84 14.81 -1.09 5.76
C LEU A 84 15.42 -2.11 4.80
N ALA A 85 16.59 -1.82 4.23
CA ALA A 85 17.33 -2.76 3.39
C ALA A 85 17.64 -4.06 4.14
N ALA A 86 18.11 -3.96 5.39
CA ALA A 86 18.38 -5.13 6.23
C ALA A 86 17.12 -5.94 6.54
N LEU A 87 15.98 -5.26 6.81
CA LEU A 87 14.70 -5.92 7.04
C LEU A 87 14.22 -6.67 5.79
N VAL A 88 14.25 -6.03 4.63
CA VAL A 88 13.86 -6.61 3.34
C VAL A 88 14.70 -7.85 3.02
N GLU A 89 16.01 -7.78 3.23
CA GLU A 89 16.92 -8.92 3.03
C GLU A 89 16.61 -10.06 4.02
N GLU A 90 16.39 -9.75 5.29
CA GLU A 90 16.11 -10.75 6.34
C GLU A 90 14.85 -11.58 6.06
N ILE A 91 13.82 -10.96 5.48
CA ILE A 91 12.53 -11.61 5.20
C ILE A 91 12.38 -12.06 3.74
N ASP A 92 13.43 -11.90 2.92
CA ASP A 92 13.42 -12.18 1.47
C ASP A 92 12.22 -11.52 0.76
N ALA A 93 11.95 -10.25 1.10
CA ALA A 93 10.79 -9.55 0.57
C ALA A 93 10.97 -9.26 -0.94
N PRO A 94 9.97 -9.59 -1.79
CA PRO A 94 10.09 -9.37 -3.23
C PRO A 94 10.05 -7.89 -3.62
N TYR A 95 9.47 -7.05 -2.77
CA TYR A 95 9.35 -5.60 -2.90
C TYR A 95 8.96 -4.99 -1.54
N PHE A 96 8.96 -3.66 -1.42
CA PHE A 96 8.42 -2.94 -0.26
C PHE A 96 7.55 -1.77 -0.73
N SER A 97 6.70 -1.26 0.15
CA SER A 97 5.79 -0.14 -0.15
C SER A 97 5.86 0.98 0.90
N ASP A 98 5.45 2.19 0.51
CA ASP A 98 5.23 3.34 1.42
C ASP A 98 4.32 4.37 0.72
N HIS A 99 3.82 5.31 1.49
CA HIS A 99 2.87 6.33 1.07
C HIS A 99 3.51 7.44 0.23
N LEU A 100 2.85 7.83 -0.86
CA LEU A 100 3.19 9.02 -1.66
C LEU A 100 2.66 10.29 -0.99
N CYS A 101 3.26 10.66 0.14
CA CYS A 101 2.85 11.80 0.93
C CYS A 101 4.03 12.48 1.64
N PHE A 102 3.73 13.52 2.42
CA PHE A 102 4.62 13.95 3.50
C PHE A 102 3.91 13.83 4.85
N THR A 103 4.66 13.39 5.86
CA THR A 103 4.26 13.31 7.26
C THR A 103 5.10 14.24 8.14
N ARG A 104 6.09 14.94 7.55
CA ARG A 104 6.99 15.87 8.25
C ARG A 104 7.17 17.18 7.49
N ALA A 105 7.26 18.29 8.23
CA ALA A 105 7.62 19.61 7.70
C ALA A 105 8.56 20.35 8.65
N GLY A 106 9.72 20.80 8.16
CA GLY A 106 10.70 21.54 8.99
C GLY A 106 11.23 20.75 10.19
N GLY A 107 11.32 19.42 10.08
CA GLY A 107 11.75 18.53 11.17
C GLY A 107 10.66 18.20 12.20
N VAL A 108 9.43 18.67 12.01
CA VAL A 108 8.29 18.39 12.89
C VAL A 108 7.39 17.34 12.25
N SER A 109 7.01 16.32 13.02
CA SER A 109 5.99 15.35 12.62
C SER A 109 4.61 16.00 12.61
N LEU A 110 3.85 15.77 11.53
CA LEU A 110 2.48 16.25 11.34
C LEU A 110 1.45 15.28 11.91
N GLY A 111 1.86 14.06 12.28
CA GLY A 111 0.98 13.03 12.83
C GLY A 111 -0.13 12.55 11.88
N SER A 112 -0.05 12.88 10.60
CA SER A 112 -1.01 12.51 9.56
C SER A 112 -0.36 12.50 8.19
N LEU A 113 -0.91 11.68 7.28
CA LEU A 113 -0.55 11.68 5.86
C LEU A 113 -1.06 12.99 5.24
N THR A 114 -0.19 13.74 4.57
CA THR A 114 -0.55 15.04 3.98
C THR A 114 -0.39 15.02 2.46
N PRO A 115 -1.40 15.50 1.70
CA PRO A 115 -1.35 15.52 0.24
C PRO A 115 -0.26 16.47 -0.27
N LEU A 116 0.35 16.11 -1.39
CA LEU A 116 1.45 16.86 -1.99
C LEU A 116 0.95 18.09 -2.77
N PRO A 117 1.73 19.19 -2.85
CA PRO A 117 1.47 20.27 -3.80
C PRO A 117 1.83 19.81 -5.22
N ARG A 118 0.92 19.04 -5.85
CA ARG A 118 1.11 18.32 -7.11
C ARG A 118 1.49 19.24 -8.27
N SER A 119 2.78 19.28 -8.59
CA SER A 119 3.34 19.99 -9.74
C SER A 119 4.25 19.06 -10.53
N ARG A 120 4.48 19.35 -11.82
CA ARG A 120 5.40 18.54 -12.65
C ARG A 120 6.82 18.55 -12.09
N ALA A 121 7.25 19.69 -11.54
CA ALA A 121 8.56 19.82 -10.93
C ALA A 121 8.72 18.89 -9.73
N LEU A 122 7.72 18.83 -8.84
CA LEU A 122 7.73 17.95 -7.69
C LEU A 122 7.61 16.48 -8.09
N ALA A 123 6.75 16.13 -9.06
CA ALA A 123 6.62 14.76 -9.55
C ALA A 123 7.96 14.21 -10.07
N LYS A 124 8.68 15.02 -10.85
CA LYS A 124 10.03 14.69 -11.33
C LYS A 124 11.05 14.55 -10.22
N GLU A 125 11.01 15.42 -9.21
CA GLU A 125 11.89 15.33 -8.05
C GLU A 125 11.64 14.04 -7.26
N LEU A 126 10.37 13.75 -6.95
CA LEU A 126 9.98 12.57 -6.19
C LEU A 126 10.21 11.27 -6.97
N GLY A 127 9.98 11.24 -8.28
CA GLY A 127 10.32 10.07 -9.10
C GLY A 127 11.81 9.75 -9.00
N ARG A 128 12.68 10.75 -9.18
CA ARG A 128 14.14 10.57 -9.00
C ARG A 128 14.51 10.15 -7.58
N LYS A 129 13.81 10.67 -6.56
CA LYS A 129 14.02 10.30 -5.16
C LYS A 129 13.62 8.84 -4.91
N ALA A 130 12.45 8.43 -5.40
CA ALA A 130 11.96 7.06 -5.34
C ALA A 130 12.92 6.08 -6.02
N GLN A 131 13.47 6.44 -7.19
CA GLN A 131 14.48 5.64 -7.88
C GLN A 131 15.73 5.42 -7.01
N ARG A 132 16.26 6.47 -6.35
CA ARG A 132 17.42 6.36 -5.46
C ARG A 132 17.13 5.47 -4.25
N ILE A 133 15.95 5.63 -3.65
CA ILE A 133 15.50 4.82 -2.51
C ILE A 133 15.43 3.34 -2.91
N GLN A 134 14.80 3.05 -4.04
CA GLN A 134 14.70 1.70 -4.60
C GLN A 134 16.09 1.07 -4.85
N GLU A 135 17.01 1.83 -5.43
CA GLU A 135 18.39 1.40 -5.65
C GLU A 135 19.16 1.14 -4.34
N ARG A 136 18.88 1.91 -3.28
CA ARG A 136 19.52 1.74 -1.96
C ARG A 136 18.99 0.51 -1.22
N VAL A 137 17.67 0.30 -1.22
CA VAL A 137 17.03 -0.83 -0.53
C VAL A 137 17.26 -2.14 -1.27
N GLY A 138 17.39 -2.10 -2.60
CA GLY A 138 17.84 -3.24 -3.42
C GLY A 138 16.74 -4.12 -4.00
N VAL A 139 15.47 -3.82 -3.70
CA VAL A 139 14.28 -4.46 -4.29
C VAL A 139 13.31 -3.39 -4.81
N PRO A 140 12.33 -3.74 -5.67
CA PRO A 140 11.35 -2.78 -6.16
C PRO A 140 10.61 -2.03 -5.04
N PHE A 141 10.40 -0.74 -5.27
CA PHE A 141 9.68 0.16 -4.39
C PHE A 141 8.31 0.44 -5.00
N ILE A 142 7.27 0.28 -4.19
CA ILE A 142 5.87 0.41 -4.59
C ILE A 142 5.26 1.62 -3.86
N LEU A 143 4.75 2.60 -4.61
CA LEU A 143 4.22 3.85 -4.05
C LEU A 143 2.70 3.80 -3.90
N GLU A 144 2.20 4.21 -2.74
CA GLU A 144 0.78 4.17 -2.40
C GLU A 144 0.08 5.54 -2.45
N ASN A 145 -1.16 5.57 -2.96
CA ASN A 145 -2.05 6.73 -2.86
C ASN A 145 -2.72 6.83 -1.48
N ILE A 146 -2.85 8.05 -0.95
CA ILE A 146 -3.39 8.29 0.40
C ILE A 146 -4.81 8.84 0.36
N THR A 147 -5.58 8.65 1.43
CA THR A 147 -6.73 9.54 1.70
C THR A 147 -6.23 10.94 2.11
N TYR A 148 -6.92 11.99 1.66
CA TYR A 148 -6.68 13.36 2.12
C TYR A 148 -7.98 14.11 2.41
N HIS A 149 -8.02 14.81 3.54
CA HIS A 149 -9.20 15.59 3.96
C HIS A 149 -9.30 16.96 3.26
N VAL A 150 -8.18 17.51 2.82
CA VAL A 150 -8.12 18.81 2.17
C VAL A 150 -7.46 18.65 0.81
N ASP A 151 -8.22 18.87 -0.25
CA ASP A 151 -7.64 18.92 -1.59
C ASP A 151 -6.91 20.24 -1.81
N LEU A 152 -5.67 20.14 -2.30
CA LEU A 152 -4.86 21.30 -2.63
C LEU A 152 -5.15 21.68 -4.09
N ARG A 153 -5.46 22.97 -4.34
CA ARG A 153 -5.54 23.49 -5.72
C ARG A 153 -4.14 23.52 -6.32
N THR A 154 -3.86 22.52 -7.17
CA THR A 154 -2.52 22.24 -7.70
C THR A 154 -2.50 22.27 -9.23
N GLU A 155 -1.30 22.14 -9.82
CA GLU A 155 -1.12 22.12 -11.29
C GLU A 155 -1.68 20.82 -11.90
N LEU A 156 -1.47 19.71 -11.20
CA LEU A 156 -1.88 18.37 -11.63
C LEU A 156 -2.95 17.82 -10.69
N THR A 157 -3.84 17.00 -11.23
CA THR A 157 -4.66 16.06 -10.46
C THR A 157 -3.76 14.98 -9.82
N GLU A 158 -4.30 14.20 -8.90
CA GLU A 158 -3.57 13.07 -8.28
C GLU A 158 -3.12 12.03 -9.31
N ALA A 159 -4.01 11.62 -10.21
CA ALA A 159 -3.69 10.65 -11.26
C ALA A 159 -2.62 11.18 -12.22
N GLU A 160 -2.72 12.44 -12.65
CA GLU A 160 -1.70 13.08 -13.50
C GLU A 160 -0.36 13.22 -12.79
N PHE A 161 -0.36 13.46 -11.47
CA PHE A 161 0.86 13.54 -10.67
C PHE A 161 1.54 12.17 -10.55
N ILE A 162 0.78 11.11 -10.31
CA ILE A 162 1.30 9.73 -10.26
C ILE A 162 1.87 9.34 -11.63
N ALA A 163 1.13 9.60 -12.72
CA ALA A 163 1.59 9.33 -14.08
C ALA A 163 2.89 10.08 -14.40
N GLU A 164 2.96 11.39 -14.12
CA GLU A 164 4.19 12.17 -14.31
C GLU A 164 5.34 11.65 -13.44
N LEU A 165 5.09 11.25 -12.19
CA LEU A 165 6.12 10.70 -11.30
C LEU A 165 6.73 9.42 -11.89
N CYS A 166 5.89 8.50 -12.38
CA CYS A 166 6.32 7.23 -12.96
C CYS A 166 7.20 7.38 -14.21
N GLU A 167 7.17 8.53 -14.90
CA GLU A 167 8.09 8.82 -16.03
C GLU A 167 9.55 9.00 -15.57
N HIS A 168 9.80 9.21 -14.27
CA HIS A 168 11.14 9.49 -13.72
C HIS A 168 11.66 8.39 -12.78
N CYS A 169 11.01 7.23 -12.71
CA CYS A 169 11.46 6.05 -11.96
C CYS A 169 10.92 4.73 -12.52
N GLU A 170 11.49 3.61 -12.06
CA GLU A 170 11.01 2.25 -12.35
C GLU A 170 10.15 1.68 -11.21
N CYS A 171 9.72 2.52 -10.26
CA CYS A 171 8.89 2.11 -9.13
C CYS A 171 7.50 1.64 -9.59
N GLY A 172 6.92 0.74 -8.81
CA GLY A 172 5.54 0.27 -8.97
C GLY A 172 4.55 1.09 -8.17
N LEU A 173 3.28 0.73 -8.30
CA LEU A 173 2.17 1.35 -7.58
C LEU A 173 1.44 0.35 -6.70
N LEU A 174 1.12 0.79 -5.49
CA LEU A 174 0.16 0.18 -4.60
C LEU A 174 -1.09 1.05 -4.72
N LEU A 175 -2.20 0.47 -5.14
CA LEU A 175 -3.43 1.23 -5.22
C LEU A 175 -4.32 0.86 -4.04
N ASP A 176 -4.48 1.76 -3.09
CA ASP A 176 -5.54 1.64 -2.10
C ASP A 176 -6.84 2.15 -2.73
N LEU A 177 -7.74 1.19 -2.98
CA LEU A 177 -9.04 1.46 -3.60
C LEU A 177 -10.04 2.08 -2.62
N THR A 178 -9.85 1.87 -1.33
CA THR A 178 -10.62 2.53 -0.27
C THR A 178 -10.23 4.00 -0.17
N ASN A 179 -8.94 4.31 -0.26
CA ASN A 179 -8.45 5.68 -0.38
C ASN A 179 -8.98 6.37 -1.65
N LEU A 180 -8.89 5.69 -2.79
CA LEU A 180 -9.43 6.22 -4.05
C LEU A 180 -10.95 6.48 -3.96
N HIS A 181 -11.72 5.52 -3.44
CA HIS A 181 -13.16 5.68 -3.27
C HIS A 181 -13.51 6.85 -2.34
N THR A 182 -12.82 6.93 -1.20
CA THR A 182 -13.00 7.98 -0.19
C THR A 182 -12.72 9.35 -0.78
N ASN A 183 -11.58 9.53 -1.44
CA ASN A 183 -11.23 10.79 -2.08
C ASN A 183 -12.18 11.16 -3.22
N ALA A 184 -12.56 10.21 -4.09
CA ALA A 184 -13.50 10.44 -5.17
C ALA A 184 -14.85 10.94 -4.65
N ARG A 185 -15.36 10.33 -3.58
CA ARG A 185 -16.61 10.75 -2.93
C ARG A 185 -16.47 12.12 -2.25
N ASN A 186 -15.42 12.32 -1.46
CA ASN A 186 -15.24 13.53 -0.66
C ASN A 186 -14.95 14.76 -1.53
N HIS A 187 -14.21 14.60 -2.63
CA HIS A 187 -13.76 15.70 -3.50
C HIS A 187 -14.53 15.79 -4.83
N GLY A 188 -15.42 14.84 -5.12
CA GLY A 188 -16.35 14.91 -6.25
C GLY A 188 -15.71 14.64 -7.62
N TYR A 189 -14.76 13.71 -7.70
CA TYR A 189 -14.19 13.24 -8.97
C TYR A 189 -14.56 11.78 -9.26
N ASP A 190 -14.37 11.37 -10.52
CA ASP A 190 -14.67 10.00 -10.96
C ASP A 190 -13.48 9.06 -10.70
N ALA A 191 -13.70 8.04 -9.88
CA ALA A 191 -12.71 7.01 -9.58
C ALA A 191 -12.36 6.14 -10.80
N ALA A 192 -13.32 5.92 -11.72
CA ALA A 192 -13.02 5.18 -12.96
C ALA A 192 -12.09 5.99 -13.87
N GLY A 193 -12.36 7.29 -14.01
CA GLY A 193 -11.48 8.24 -14.71
C GLY A 193 -10.09 8.39 -14.08
N PHE A 194 -9.96 8.27 -12.75
CA PHE A 194 -8.65 8.19 -12.10
C PHE A 194 -7.86 6.98 -12.59
N LEU A 195 -8.48 5.80 -12.57
CA LEU A 195 -7.86 4.55 -13.03
C LEU A 195 -7.51 4.58 -14.52
N ASP A 196 -8.26 5.31 -15.35
CA ASP A 196 -7.95 5.49 -16.78
C ASP A 196 -6.72 6.38 -17.01
N ALA A 197 -6.32 7.18 -16.01
CA ALA A 197 -5.25 8.18 -16.13
C ALA A 197 -3.91 7.74 -15.52
N ILE A 198 -3.90 6.75 -14.63
CA ILE A 198 -2.66 6.19 -14.05
C ILE A 198 -2.06 5.09 -14.94
N PRO A 199 -0.74 4.81 -14.85
CA PRO A 199 -0.13 3.67 -15.55
C PRO A 199 -0.49 2.34 -14.86
N THR A 200 -1.67 1.78 -15.17
CA THR A 200 -2.19 0.58 -14.51
C THR A 200 -1.31 -0.66 -14.67
N GLU A 201 -0.48 -0.70 -15.71
CA GLU A 201 0.54 -1.75 -15.91
C GLU A 201 1.63 -1.76 -14.82
N ARG A 202 1.77 -0.67 -14.05
CA ARG A 202 2.68 -0.56 -12.91
C ARG A 202 2.04 -0.91 -11.58
N VAL A 203 0.74 -1.16 -11.53
CA VAL A 203 0.03 -1.54 -10.31
C VAL A 203 0.41 -2.98 -9.93
N VAL A 204 1.20 -3.11 -8.88
CA VAL A 204 1.70 -4.39 -8.37
C VAL A 204 0.77 -4.93 -7.30
N GLN A 205 0.34 -4.05 -6.40
CA GLN A 205 -0.42 -4.37 -5.22
C GLN A 205 -1.68 -3.51 -5.11
N VAL A 206 -2.72 -4.05 -4.50
CA VAL A 206 -3.93 -3.31 -4.14
C VAL A 206 -4.25 -3.53 -2.67
N HIS A 207 -4.72 -2.49 -2.01
CA HIS A 207 -5.33 -2.57 -0.68
C HIS A 207 -6.84 -2.45 -0.79
N LEU A 208 -7.54 -3.23 0.04
CA LEU A 208 -8.97 -3.27 0.17
C LEU A 208 -9.31 -3.21 1.66
N ALA A 209 -9.89 -2.10 2.08
CA ALA A 209 -10.32 -1.87 3.45
C ALA A 209 -11.76 -1.36 3.51
N GLY A 210 -12.34 -1.32 4.70
CA GLY A 210 -13.57 -0.55 4.94
C GLY A 210 -13.32 0.63 5.85
N GLY A 211 -14.02 1.73 5.56
CA GLY A 211 -13.97 2.96 6.33
C GLY A 211 -15.24 3.20 7.15
N THR A 212 -15.29 4.35 7.80
CA THR A 212 -16.48 4.85 8.49
C THR A 212 -16.99 6.11 7.82
N GLU A 213 -18.26 6.46 8.03
CA GLU A 213 -18.82 7.72 7.55
C GLU A 213 -19.15 8.62 8.73
N ALA A 214 -18.65 9.85 8.72
CA ALA A 214 -18.96 10.86 9.70
C ALA A 214 -19.28 12.19 8.99
N HIS A 215 -20.42 12.78 9.32
CA HIS A 215 -20.83 14.09 8.77
C HIS A 215 -20.78 14.15 7.23
N GLU A 216 -21.30 13.13 6.56
CA GLU A 216 -21.30 12.99 5.08
C GLU A 216 -19.90 12.87 4.45
N THR A 217 -18.85 12.73 5.28
CA THR A 217 -17.46 12.53 4.87
C THR A 217 -17.06 11.09 5.16
N LEU A 218 -16.49 10.42 4.17
CA LEU A 218 -15.84 9.13 4.40
C LEU A 218 -14.52 9.34 5.12
N LEU A 219 -14.33 8.59 6.18
CA LEU A 219 -13.12 8.50 6.97
C LEU A 219 -12.48 7.15 6.71
N ASP A 220 -11.19 7.21 6.41
CA ASP A 220 -10.37 6.03 6.27
C ASP A 220 -9.97 5.52 7.66
N SER A 221 -10.70 4.53 8.16
CA SER A 221 -10.54 4.00 9.52
C SER A 221 -10.13 2.53 9.56
N HIS A 222 -10.08 1.87 8.39
CA HIS A 222 -9.74 0.45 8.25
C HIS A 222 -10.38 -0.44 9.32
N SER A 223 -11.67 -0.23 9.57
CA SER A 223 -12.37 -0.78 10.73
C SER A 223 -13.68 -1.45 10.40
N SER A 224 -14.10 -1.43 9.13
CA SER A 224 -15.35 -2.04 8.66
C SER A 224 -15.10 -2.96 7.46
N PRO A 225 -16.02 -3.90 7.17
CA PRO A 225 -15.96 -4.71 5.95
C PRO A 225 -15.79 -3.87 4.69
N VAL A 226 -15.06 -4.40 3.72
CA VAL A 226 -14.81 -3.75 2.43
C VAL A 226 -16.17 -3.52 1.75
N PRO A 227 -16.53 -2.26 1.45
CA PRO A 227 -17.86 -1.95 0.94
C PRO A 227 -17.97 -2.28 -0.56
N GLU A 228 -19.17 -2.61 -1.03
CA GLU A 228 -19.42 -2.99 -2.44
C GLU A 228 -18.88 -1.99 -3.49
N PRO A 229 -18.92 -0.65 -3.30
CA PRO A 229 -18.28 0.28 -4.23
C PRO A 229 -16.76 0.06 -4.40
N VAL A 230 -16.06 -0.36 -3.34
CA VAL A 230 -14.63 -0.66 -3.41
C VAL A 230 -14.40 -1.98 -4.14
N TRP A 231 -15.25 -3.00 -3.90
CA TRP A 231 -15.22 -4.24 -4.68
C TRP A 231 -15.48 -4.01 -6.18
N ALA A 232 -16.39 -3.09 -6.53
CA ALA A 232 -16.64 -2.73 -7.91
C ALA A 232 -15.44 -2.04 -8.59
N LEU A 233 -14.70 -1.20 -7.84
CA LEU A 233 -13.43 -0.63 -8.31
C LEU A 233 -12.35 -1.69 -8.49
N PHE A 234 -12.33 -2.69 -7.60
CA PHE A 234 -11.40 -3.81 -7.71
C PHE A 234 -11.65 -4.62 -8.99
N ASP A 235 -12.90 -4.93 -9.31
CA ASP A 235 -13.29 -5.59 -10.55
C ASP A 235 -12.94 -4.76 -11.81
N GLU A 236 -12.93 -3.44 -11.71
CA GLU A 236 -12.48 -2.55 -12.79
C GLU A 236 -10.95 -2.55 -12.93
N LEU A 237 -10.22 -2.47 -11.82
CA LEU A 237 -8.76 -2.53 -11.82
C LEU A 237 -8.25 -3.86 -12.38
N LEU A 238 -8.86 -4.98 -12.02
CA LEU A 238 -8.48 -6.31 -12.50
C LEU A 238 -8.56 -6.45 -14.04
N ARG A 239 -9.37 -5.62 -14.71
CA ARG A 239 -9.45 -5.60 -16.18
C ARG A 239 -8.35 -4.77 -16.85
N ARG A 240 -7.58 -4.01 -16.08
CA ARG A 240 -6.62 -3.00 -16.55
C ARG A 240 -5.18 -3.28 -16.11
N ALA A 241 -5.00 -3.95 -14.97
CA ALA A 241 -3.71 -4.15 -14.34
C ALA A 241 -3.34 -5.65 -14.25
N PRO A 242 -2.07 -6.02 -14.50
CA PRO A 242 -1.57 -7.37 -14.27
C PRO A 242 -1.25 -7.57 -12.77
N LEU A 243 -2.27 -7.46 -11.93
CA LEU A 243 -2.14 -7.40 -10.48
C LEU A 243 -1.42 -8.63 -9.90
N LYS A 244 -0.44 -8.39 -9.02
CA LYS A 244 0.38 -9.43 -8.39
C LYS A 244 -0.13 -9.81 -7.01
N ALA A 245 -0.68 -8.84 -6.28
CA ALA A 245 -1.11 -9.02 -4.90
C ALA A 245 -2.35 -8.19 -4.57
N SER A 246 -3.30 -8.78 -3.83
CA SER A 246 -4.33 -8.05 -3.10
C SER A 246 -4.17 -8.24 -1.60
N LEU A 247 -4.50 -7.21 -0.83
CA LEU A 247 -4.48 -7.25 0.63
C LEU A 247 -5.85 -6.84 1.18
N ILE A 248 -6.38 -7.62 2.11
CA ILE A 248 -7.44 -7.12 2.99
C ILE A 248 -6.78 -6.41 4.16
N GLU A 249 -7.11 -5.13 4.35
CA GLU A 249 -6.59 -4.33 5.45
C GLU A 249 -7.67 -4.07 6.51
N ARG A 250 -7.29 -4.39 7.75
CA ARG A 250 -8.11 -4.18 8.95
C ARG A 250 -7.17 -3.79 10.10
N ASP A 251 -7.29 -2.57 10.58
CA ASP A 251 -6.42 -2.03 11.63
C ASP A 251 -7.00 -2.18 13.02
N GLN A 252 -8.32 -2.13 13.10
CA GLN A 252 -9.06 -2.14 14.35
C GLN A 252 -10.44 -2.76 14.14
N ASP A 253 -11.21 -2.90 15.22
CA ASP A 253 -12.55 -3.49 15.20
C ASP A 253 -12.59 -4.85 14.48
N PHE A 254 -11.61 -5.71 14.79
CA PHE A 254 -11.54 -7.07 14.24
C PHE A 254 -12.82 -7.85 14.58
N PRO A 255 -13.36 -8.62 13.62
CA PRO A 255 -14.58 -9.39 13.85
C PRO A 255 -14.32 -10.51 14.87
N ASP A 256 -15.34 -10.81 15.68
CA ASP A 256 -15.30 -11.96 16.60
C ASP A 256 -15.12 -13.29 15.84
N ASP A 257 -15.74 -13.39 14.65
CA ASP A 257 -15.51 -14.48 13.70
C ASP A 257 -14.45 -14.08 12.68
N PHE A 258 -13.23 -14.59 12.87
CA PHE A 258 -12.12 -14.40 11.92
C PHE A 258 -12.44 -14.92 10.50
N GLY A 259 -13.43 -15.83 10.38
CA GLY A 259 -13.97 -16.29 9.11
C GLY A 259 -14.51 -15.17 8.22
N GLU A 260 -14.93 -14.03 8.78
CA GLU A 260 -15.36 -12.85 8.02
C GLU A 260 -14.19 -12.25 7.21
N LEU A 261 -13.04 -11.99 7.86
CA LEU A 261 -11.82 -11.51 7.17
C LEU A 261 -11.35 -12.52 6.12
N LEU A 262 -11.35 -13.81 6.46
CA LEU A 262 -10.97 -14.86 5.51
C LEU A 262 -11.94 -14.98 4.34
N GLY A 263 -13.20 -14.56 4.51
CA GLY A 263 -14.18 -14.46 3.44
C GLY A 263 -13.83 -13.35 2.44
N GLU A 264 -13.36 -12.20 2.92
CA GLU A 264 -12.89 -11.10 2.08
C GLU A 264 -11.60 -11.49 1.33
N VAL A 265 -10.66 -12.15 2.01
CA VAL A 265 -9.44 -12.69 1.37
C VAL A 265 -9.80 -13.69 0.26
N GLU A 266 -10.76 -14.58 0.51
CA GLU A 266 -11.20 -15.55 -0.51
C GLU A 266 -11.93 -14.88 -1.67
N ARG A 267 -12.75 -13.85 -1.42
CA ARG A 267 -13.41 -13.06 -2.47
C ARG A 267 -12.38 -12.42 -3.38
N ALA A 268 -11.37 -11.75 -2.81
CA ALA A 268 -10.32 -11.11 -3.59
C ALA A 268 -9.49 -12.14 -4.38
N ARG A 269 -9.09 -13.24 -3.75
CA ARG A 269 -8.41 -14.37 -4.40
C ARG A 269 -9.18 -14.93 -5.59
N SER A 270 -10.48 -15.17 -5.41
CA SER A 270 -11.35 -15.71 -6.45
C SER A 270 -11.48 -14.75 -7.65
N ALA A 271 -11.62 -13.45 -7.40
CA ALA A 271 -11.68 -12.43 -8.45
C ALA A 271 -10.35 -12.34 -9.23
N MET A 272 -9.20 -12.32 -8.54
CA MET A 272 -7.88 -12.34 -9.18
C MET A 272 -7.67 -13.57 -10.07
N ARG A 273 -8.06 -14.76 -9.59
CA ARG A 273 -7.98 -16.01 -10.37
C ARG A 273 -8.87 -15.98 -11.61
N ALA A 274 -10.06 -15.37 -11.52
CA ALA A 274 -10.96 -15.24 -12.65
C ALA A 274 -10.45 -14.24 -13.70
N ALA A 275 -9.68 -13.23 -13.28
CA ALA A 275 -9.08 -12.22 -14.16
C ALA A 275 -7.74 -12.66 -14.78
N ALA A 276 -7.06 -13.67 -14.21
CA ALA A 276 -5.80 -14.16 -14.73
C ALA A 276 -5.95 -14.70 -16.17
N PRO A 277 -5.09 -14.29 -17.12
CA PRO A 277 -5.13 -14.83 -18.47
C PRO A 277 -4.85 -16.33 -18.48
N ALA A 278 -5.62 -17.07 -19.28
CA ALA A 278 -5.56 -18.53 -19.43
C ALA A 278 -4.26 -19.04 -20.08
#